data_AF-A0A7S3J5Q2-F1
#
_entry.id   AF-A0A7S3J5Q2-F1
#
_cell.length_a   1.000
_cell.length_b   1.000
_cell.length_c   1.000
_cell.angle_alpha   90.00
_cell.angle_beta   90.00
_cell.angle_gamma   90.00
#
_symmetry.space_group_name_H-M   'P 1'
#
loop_
_entity.id
_entity.type
_entity.pdbx_description
1 polymer ?
#
loop_
_entity_poly.entity_id
_entity_poly.type
_entity_poly.pdbx_seq_one_letter_code
_entity_poly.pdbx_strand_id
1 'polypeptide(L)'
;MNNQNGVQVMYIIQAVPHVVYDEYLDKDLYTYSYSLNHNINEESQATGITMNYKFSPLTMRLVKRKAVGKLTIRICGLICGIFVMFGLLNRLLHTFMDYSKSKP
;
A
#
# COMPACT_ATOMS: atom_id res chain seq x y z
N MET A 1 52.08 10.56 -13.17
CA MET A 1 50.62 10.72 -13.33
C MET A 1 49.98 10.05 -12.12
N ASN A 2 49.54 10.84 -11.13
CA ASN A 2 49.03 10.30 -9.87
C ASN A 2 47.55 9.94 -10.09
N ASN A 3 47.25 8.64 -10.17
CA ASN A 3 45.88 8.16 -10.34
C ASN A 3 45.17 8.24 -8.98
N GLN A 4 44.52 9.37 -8.70
CA GLN A 4 43.68 9.52 -7.51
C GLN A 4 42.29 8.98 -7.82
N ASN A 5 42.12 7.66 -7.70
CA ASN A 5 40.82 7.02 -7.62
C ASN A 5 40.20 7.34 -6.25
N GLY A 6 39.59 8.51 -6.12
CA GLY A 6 38.79 8.86 -4.95
C GLY A 6 37.38 8.30 -5.10
N VAL A 7 36.88 7.63 -4.06
CA VAL A 7 35.47 7.19 -4.03
C VAL A 7 34.66 8.25 -3.30
N GLN A 8 33.68 8.84 -3.98
CA GLN A 8 32.76 9.77 -3.36
C GLN A 8 31.40 9.10 -3.19
N VAL A 9 30.90 9.06 -1.96
CA VAL A 9 29.57 8.53 -1.65
C VAL A 9 28.66 9.68 -1.25
N MET A 10 27.58 9.87 -2.00
CA MET A 10 26.59 10.91 -1.76
C MET A 10 25.30 10.28 -1.25
N TYR A 11 24.85 10.72 -0.07
CA TYR A 11 23.53 10.40 0.47
C TYR A 11 22.60 11.60 0.31
N ILE A 12 21.43 11.38 -0.27
CA ILE A 12 20.37 12.36 -0.42
C ILE A 12 19.21 11.93 0.47
N ILE A 13 18.93 12.75 1.47
CA ILE A 13 17.85 12.53 2.43
C ILE A 13 16.79 13.59 2.16
N GLN A 14 15.58 13.15 1.83
CA GLN A 14 14.46 14.06 1.61
C GLN A 14 13.36 13.81 2.65
N ALA A 15 13.07 14.82 3.47
CA ALA A 15 11.98 14.78 4.43
C ALA A 15 10.74 15.48 3.87
N VAL A 16 9.59 14.84 3.98
CA VAL A 16 8.28 15.34 3.52
C VAL A 16 7.35 15.48 4.71
N PRO A 17 6.86 16.69 5.03
CA PRO A 17 5.88 16.89 6.08
C PRO A 17 4.48 16.44 5.62
N HIS A 18 3.78 15.78 6.52
CA HIS A 18 2.40 15.33 6.33
C HIS A 18 1.52 15.80 7.48
N VAL A 19 0.28 16.13 7.14
CA VAL A 19 -0.78 16.40 8.12
C VAL A 19 -1.86 15.35 7.94
N VAL A 20 -2.08 14.55 8.98
CA VAL A 20 -3.13 13.53 9.02
C VAL A 20 -4.22 14.05 9.93
N TYR A 21 -5.45 14.18 9.41
CA TYR A 21 -6.59 14.51 10.25
C TYR A 21 -7.07 13.22 10.95
N ASP A 22 -7.05 13.23 12.29
CA ASP A 22 -7.58 12.13 13.09
C ASP A 22 -9.01 12.43 13.54
N GLU A 23 -9.96 11.72 12.93
CA GLU A 23 -11.39 11.82 13.26
C GLU A 23 -11.74 11.32 14.68
N TYR A 24 -10.86 10.56 15.36
CA TYR A 24 -11.12 10.06 16.72
C TYR A 24 -10.73 11.05 17.81
N LEU A 25 -9.64 11.79 17.61
CA LEU A 25 -9.15 12.79 18.57
C LEU A 25 -9.52 14.24 18.19
N ASP A 26 -10.17 14.42 17.03
CA ASP A 26 -10.51 15.72 16.42
C ASP A 26 -9.30 16.67 16.36
N LYS A 27 -8.15 16.12 15.96
CA LYS A 27 -6.86 16.85 15.93
C LYS A 27 -6.06 16.50 14.70
N ASP A 28 -5.29 17.48 14.26
CA ASP A 28 -4.28 17.32 13.22
C ASP A 28 -3.01 16.69 13.81
N LEU A 29 -2.63 15.54 13.27
CA LEU A 29 -1.37 14.86 13.59
C LEU A 29 -0.32 15.24 12.54
N TYR A 30 0.78 15.82 13.01
CA TYR A 30 1.94 16.12 12.18
C TYR A 30 2.85 14.90 12.11
N THR A 31 3.06 14.37 10.91
CA THR A 31 3.93 13.22 10.67
C THR A 31 4.92 13.56 9.55
N TYR A 32 6.06 12.87 9.51
CA TYR A 32 7.09 13.09 8.51
C TYR A 32 7.43 11.76 7.82
N SER A 33 7.43 11.74 6.50
CA SER A 33 8.01 10.63 5.73
C SER A 33 9.38 11.05 5.23
N TYR A 34 10.31 10.11 5.15
CA TYR A 34 11.64 10.39 4.61
C TYR A 34 11.95 9.40 3.47
N SER A 35 12.62 9.88 2.44
CA SER A 35 13.24 9.05 1.40
C SER A 35 14.75 9.19 1.48
N LEU A 36 15.43 8.06 1.28
CA LEU A 36 16.89 7.96 1.27
C LEU A 36 17.31 7.49 -0.11
N ASN A 37 18.17 8.26 -0.76
CA ASN A 37 18.83 7.85 -2.00
C ASN A 37 20.35 7.93 -1.79
N HIS A 38 21.10 7.04 -2.43
CA HIS A 38 22.54 7.04 -2.40
C HIS A 38 23.09 6.98 -3.82
N ASN A 39 24.19 7.68 -4.05
CA ASN A 39 24.91 7.66 -5.32
C ASN A 39 26.40 7.50 -5.01
N ILE A 40 27.05 6.58 -5.71
CA ILE A 40 28.48 6.32 -5.58
C ILE A 40 29.13 6.78 -6.87
N ASN A 41 30.07 7.72 -6.75
CA ASN A 41 30.84 8.22 -7.87
C ASN A 41 32.28 7.72 -7.71
N GLU A 42 32.67 6.79 -8.58
CA GLU A 42 33.96 6.10 -8.53
C GLU A 42 35.08 6.85 -9.29
N GLU A 43 34.73 7.88 -10.07
CA GLU A 43 35.68 8.76 -10.79
C GLU A 43 35.95 10.09 -10.07
N SER A 44 35.76 10.15 -8.75
CA SER A 44 35.99 11.40 -8.01
C SER A 44 37.48 11.62 -7.76
N GLN A 45 37.94 12.86 -7.94
CA GLN A 45 39.31 13.27 -7.58
C GLN A 45 39.52 13.37 -6.05
N ALA A 46 38.44 13.31 -5.27
CA ALA A 46 38.48 13.40 -3.81
C ALA A 46 37.63 12.31 -3.15
N THR A 47 38.19 11.63 -2.15
CA THR A 47 37.47 10.68 -1.30
C THR A 47 36.66 11.46 -0.26
N GLY A 48 35.36 11.20 -0.18
CA GLY A 48 34.52 11.90 0.79
C GLY A 48 33.08 11.39 0.84
N ILE A 49 32.45 11.59 1.98
CA ILE A 49 31.02 11.31 2.19
C ILE A 49 30.29 12.65 2.18
N THR A 50 29.32 12.81 1.27
CA THR A 50 28.50 14.02 1.19
C THR A 50 27.07 13.68 1.61
N MET A 51 26.54 14.39 2.61
CA MET A 51 25.15 14.26 3.05
C MET A 51 24.36 15.49 2.62
N ASN A 52 23.40 15.29 1.72
CA ASN A 52 22.49 16.33 1.25
C ASN A 52 21.13 16.14 1.93
N TYR A 53 20.74 17.12 2.76
CA TYR A 53 19.44 17.12 3.44
C TYR A 53 18.51 18.13 2.77
N LYS A 54 17.35 17.67 2.30
CA LYS A 54 16.34 18.51 1.64
C LYS A 54 14.99 18.34 2.33
N PHE A 55 14.37 19.46 2.70
CA PHE A 55 12.97 19.48 3.09
C PHE A 55 12.09 19.76 1.88
N SER A 56 11.04 18.95 1.70
CA SER A 56 10.03 19.22 0.68
C SER A 56 9.21 20.46 1.06
N PRO A 57 8.99 21.42 0.15
CA PRO A 57 8.15 22.60 0.40
C PRO A 57 6.65 22.27 0.39
N LEU A 58 6.27 21.03 0.06
CA LEU A 58 4.88 20.60 -0.04
C LEU A 58 4.47 19.80 1.20
N THR A 59 3.43 20.27 1.87
CA THR A 59 2.77 19.56 2.96
C THR A 59 1.61 18.74 2.41
N MET A 60 1.66 17.42 2.60
CA MET A 60 0.61 16.53 2.08
C MET A 60 -0.46 16.27 3.15
N ARG A 61 -1.73 16.51 2.82
CA ARG A 61 -2.87 16.22 3.71
C ARG A 61 -3.44 14.82 3.43
N LEU A 62 -3.39 13.95 4.43
CA LEU A 62 -3.93 12.59 4.35
C LEU A 62 -5.31 12.57 5.02
N VAL A 63 -6.35 12.28 4.24
CA VAL A 63 -7.72 12.10 4.74
C VAL A 63 -7.99 10.61 4.91
N LYS A 64 -7.99 10.13 6.15
CA LYS A 64 -8.26 8.72 6.45
C LYS A 64 -9.76 8.44 6.39
N ARG A 65 -10.29 8.09 5.21
CA ARG A 65 -11.71 7.68 5.09
C ARG A 65 -11.97 6.39 5.88
N LYS A 66 -13.01 6.40 6.72
CA LYS A 66 -13.45 5.24 7.51
C LYS A 66 -13.67 4.01 6.61
N ALA A 67 -13.00 2.91 6.96
CA ALA A 67 -13.12 1.63 6.25
C ALA A 67 -14.40 0.84 6.59
N VAL A 68 -15.31 1.41 7.37
CA VAL A 68 -16.54 0.74 7.85
C VAL A 68 -17.39 0.23 6.69
N GLY A 69 -17.50 1.01 5.60
CA GLY A 69 -18.22 0.56 4.41
C GLY A 69 -17.68 -0.73 3.79
N LYS A 70 -16.35 -0.95 3.86
CA LYS A 70 -15.73 -2.17 3.29
C LYS A 70 -16.12 -3.43 4.07
N LEU A 71 -16.35 -3.33 5.38
CA LEU A 71 -16.72 -4.47 6.21
C LEU A 71 -18.17 -4.90 5.94
N THR A 72 -19.10 -3.95 5.89
CA THR A 72 -20.51 -4.23 5.59
C THR A 72 -20.69 -4.87 4.21
N ILE A 73 -19.98 -4.35 3.19
CA ILE A 73 -20.03 -4.90 1.82
C ILE A 73 -19.54 -6.36 1.80
N ARG A 74 -18.47 -6.67 2.55
CA ARG A 74 -17.94 -8.04 2.64
C ARG A 74 -18.91 -9.01 3.31
N ILE A 75 -19.55 -8.60 4.41
CA ILE A 75 -20.53 -9.44 5.11
C ILE A 75 -21.75 -9.69 4.23
N CYS A 76 -22.26 -8.65 3.56
CA CYS A 76 -23.38 -8.78 2.62
C CYS A 76 -23.05 -9.76 1.49
N GLY A 77 -21.86 -9.64 0.89
CA GLY A 77 -21.40 -10.56 -0.16
C GLY A 77 -21.31 -12.01 0.31
N LEU A 78 -20.85 -12.26 1.54
CA LEU A 78 -20.77 -13.61 2.10
C LEU A 78 -22.15 -14.23 2.32
N ILE A 79 -23.10 -13.47 2.89
CA ILE A 79 -24.48 -13.95 3.13
C ILE A 79 -25.19 -14.21 1.80
N CYS A 80 -25.11 -13.28 0.84
CA CYS A 80 -25.68 -13.47 -0.50
C CYS A 80 -25.09 -14.69 -1.21
N GLY A 81 -23.77 -14.89 -1.13
CA GLY A 81 -23.08 -16.02 -1.74
C GLY A 81 -23.58 -17.36 -1.20
N ILE A 82 -23.74 -17.48 0.12
CA ILE A 82 -24.27 -18.70 0.76
C ILE A 82 -25.70 -18.98 0.27
N PHE A 83 -26.57 -17.96 0.26
CA PHE A 83 -27.96 -18.13 -0.18
C PHE A 83 -28.06 -18.62 -1.64
N VAL A 84 -27.27 -18.03 -2.53
CA VAL A 84 -27.22 -18.43 -3.95
C VAL A 84 -26.68 -19.86 -4.10
N MET A 85 -25.64 -20.23 -3.34
CA MET A 85 -25.07 -21.57 -3.39
C MET A 85 -26.05 -22.65 -2.93
N PHE A 86 -26.83 -22.41 -1.87
CA PHE A 86 -27.88 -23.35 -1.45
C PHE A 86 -28.98 -23.53 -2.50
N GLY A 87 -29.40 -22.44 -3.15
CA GLY A 87 -30.37 -22.50 -4.25
C GLY A 87 -29.87 -23.30 -5.45
N LEU A 88 -28.60 -23.11 -5.83
CA LEU A 88 -27.94 -23.87 -6.89
C LEU A 88 -27.79 -25.36 -6.52
N LEU A 89 -27.35 -25.65 -5.31
CA LEU A 89 -27.17 -27.01 -4.82
C LEU A 89 -28.49 -27.77 -4.83
N ASN A 90 -29.57 -27.14 -4.35
CA ASN A 90 -30.90 -27.76 -4.33
C ASN A 90 -31.42 -28.04 -5.75
N ARG A 91 -31.19 -27.11 -6.68
CA ARG A 91 -31.59 -27.27 -8.09
C ARG A 91 -30.79 -28.36 -8.80
N LEU A 92 -29.50 -28.47 -8.51
CA LEU A 92 -28.65 -29.56 -9.00
C LEU A 92 -29.11 -30.91 -8.46
N LEU A 93 -29.43 -30.99 -7.16
CA LEU A 93 -29.91 -32.21 -6.53
C LEU A 93 -31.22 -32.71 -7.15
N HIS A 94 -32.18 -31.80 -7.36
CA HIS A 94 -33.43 -32.12 -8.05
C HIS A 94 -33.19 -32.61 -9.48
N THR A 95 -32.34 -31.92 -10.24
CA THR A 95 -31.99 -32.32 -11.62
C THR A 95 -31.35 -33.71 -11.65
N PHE A 96 -30.48 -34.04 -10.69
CA PHE A 96 -29.87 -35.35 -10.59
C PHE A 96 -30.88 -36.45 -10.24
N MET A 97 -31.83 -36.16 -9.36
CA MET A 97 -32.90 -37.11 -9.00
C MET A 97 -33.83 -37.38 -10.18
N ASP A 98 -34.20 -36.35 -10.94
CA ASP A 98 -35.03 -36.50 -12.14
C ASP A 98 -34.27 -37.27 -13.24
N TYR A 99 -32.98 -37.00 -13.42
CA TYR A 99 -32.13 -37.77 -14.32
C TYR A 99 -32.01 -39.25 -13.90
N SER A 100 -31.89 -39.52 -12.61
CA SER A 100 -31.82 -40.89 -12.08
C SER A 100 -33.13 -41.67 -12.22
N LYS A 101 -34.29 -41.00 -12.20
CA LYS A 101 -35.60 -41.61 -12.46
C LYS A 101 -35.90 -41.83 -13.95
N SER A 102 -35.18 -41.13 -14.83
CA SER A 102 -35.35 -41.21 -16.29
C SER A 102 -34.56 -42.34 -16.96
N LYS A 103 -33.72 -43.07 -16.21
CA LYS A 103 -33.08 -44.30 -16.70
C LYS A 103 -33.97 -45.51 -16.40
N PRO A 104 -34.42 -46.27 -17.42
CA PRO A 104 -35.12 -47.54 -17.20
C PRO A 104 -34.21 -48.58 -16.53
#